data_AF-A0A6P2BEQ7-F1
#
_entry.id   AF-A0A6P2BEQ7-F1
#
_cell.length_a   1.000
_cell.length_b   1.000
_cell.length_c   1.000
_cell.angle_alpha   90.00
_cell.angle_beta   90.00
_cell.angle_gamma   90.00
#
_symmetry.space_group_name_H-M   'P 1'
#
loop_
_entity.id
_entity.type
_entity.pdbx_description
1 polymer ?
#
loop_
_entity_poly.entity_id
_entity_poly.type
_entity_poly.pdbx_seq_one_letter_code
_entity_poly.pdbx_strand_id
1 'polypeptide(L)'
;MLAEAQRRAASNPAFASLTQLAFTLHTLGRVDEAETNYLKALQFWDQISPFAVSWVEFQRGELHVDREPARAAAHYRRALDYMPAYITARVHLAEALVEIDELDEAIALLEAIAGESEDPEVDSRLAEFLVAAGRHEEAEPIRERAERGYAELLARHPLAFLDHIAEFWLGSGDDPQQAWVMAERNLANAASDPALALAIEAAAAAKQPELCELLQRSEPRRRRFVQLDELVEEFQAQCLEAET
;
A
#
# COMPACT_ATOMS: atom_id res chain seq x y z
N MET A 1 -16.52 -3.23 17.11
CA MET A 1 -15.98 -4.16 16.09
C MET A 1 -15.27 -5.35 16.71
N LEU A 2 -14.13 -5.20 17.41
CA LEU A 2 -13.35 -6.34 17.92
C LEU A 2 -14.12 -7.32 18.84
N ALA A 3 -14.81 -6.82 19.86
CA ALA A 3 -15.55 -7.67 20.81
C ALA A 3 -16.63 -8.52 20.12
N GLU A 4 -17.21 -8.02 19.02
CA GLU A 4 -18.21 -8.74 18.24
C GLU A 4 -17.56 -9.81 17.36
N ALA A 5 -16.42 -9.49 16.72
CA ALA A 5 -15.64 -10.48 15.97
C ALA A 5 -15.16 -11.62 16.87
N GLN A 6 -14.68 -11.30 18.08
CA GLN A 6 -14.28 -12.30 19.09
C GLN A 6 -15.45 -13.19 19.51
N ARG A 7 -16.61 -12.61 19.82
CA ARG A 7 -17.81 -13.40 20.16
C ARG A 7 -18.22 -14.32 19.03
N ARG A 8 -18.24 -13.84 17.78
CA ARG A 8 -18.59 -14.65 16.59
C ARG A 8 -17.64 -15.83 16.41
N ALA A 9 -16.33 -15.58 16.45
CA ALA A 9 -15.31 -16.62 16.32
C ALA A 9 -15.40 -17.65 17.47
N ALA A 10 -15.71 -17.22 18.69
CA ALA A 10 -15.87 -18.13 19.83
C ALA A 10 -17.13 -18.99 19.75
N SER A 11 -18.26 -18.42 19.30
CA SER A 11 -19.54 -19.15 19.23
C SER A 11 -19.65 -20.06 18.00
N ASN A 12 -18.97 -19.70 16.91
CA ASN A 12 -18.97 -20.45 15.66
C ASN A 12 -17.59 -20.33 14.99
N PRO A 13 -16.58 -21.11 15.44
CA PRO A 13 -15.27 -21.11 14.83
C PRO A 13 -15.37 -21.74 13.43
N ALA A 14 -15.16 -20.91 12.41
CA ALA A 14 -15.19 -21.29 11.00
C ALA A 14 -14.20 -20.40 10.24
N PHE A 15 -13.83 -20.79 9.02
CA PHE A 15 -12.93 -20.00 8.17
C PHE A 15 -13.32 -18.53 8.17
N ALA A 16 -14.58 -18.21 7.82
CA ALA A 16 -15.06 -16.84 7.70
C ALA A 16 -15.07 -16.06 9.03
N SER A 17 -15.42 -16.67 10.17
CA SER A 17 -15.45 -15.94 11.45
C SER A 17 -14.05 -15.68 11.99
N LEU A 18 -13.12 -16.60 11.75
CA LEU A 18 -11.72 -16.49 12.14
C LEU A 18 -10.95 -15.51 11.24
N THR A 19 -11.17 -15.51 9.93
CA THR A 19 -10.56 -14.50 9.03
C THR A 19 -11.04 -13.09 9.36
N GLN A 20 -12.33 -12.91 9.67
CA GLN A 20 -12.86 -11.61 10.07
C GLN A 20 -12.29 -11.12 11.40
N LEU A 21 -12.10 -12.03 12.36
CA LEU A 21 -11.40 -11.70 13.61
C LEU A 21 -9.95 -11.34 13.35
N ALA A 22 -9.24 -12.12 12.54
CA ALA A 22 -7.84 -11.88 12.18
C ALA A 22 -7.67 -10.51 11.50
N PHE A 23 -8.52 -10.19 10.51
CA PHE A 23 -8.52 -8.89 9.86
C PHE A 23 -8.81 -7.73 10.83
N THR A 24 -9.79 -7.91 11.73
CA THR A 24 -10.07 -6.90 12.76
C THR A 24 -8.86 -6.69 13.69
N LEU A 25 -8.15 -7.75 14.06
CA LEU A 25 -6.94 -7.66 14.87
C LEU A 25 -5.79 -6.98 14.12
N HIS A 26 -5.64 -7.29 12.83
CA HIS A 26 -4.68 -6.66 11.92
C HIS A 26 -4.88 -5.15 11.88
N THR A 27 -6.09 -4.67 11.59
CA THR A 27 -6.40 -3.22 11.55
C THR A 27 -6.19 -2.49 12.89
N LEU A 28 -6.05 -3.23 14.00
CA LEU A 28 -5.74 -2.70 15.32
C LEU A 28 -4.25 -2.83 15.70
N GLY A 29 -3.39 -3.26 14.78
CA GLY A 29 -1.96 -3.49 15.00
C GLY A 29 -1.63 -4.70 15.88
N ARG A 30 -2.60 -5.60 16.13
CA ARG A 30 -2.39 -6.81 16.96
C ARG A 30 -1.88 -7.96 16.10
N VAL A 31 -0.67 -7.80 15.57
CA VAL A 31 -0.06 -8.66 14.54
C VAL A 31 -0.04 -10.14 14.92
N ASP A 32 0.51 -10.48 16.10
CA ASP A 32 0.63 -11.90 16.53
C ASP A 32 -0.72 -12.60 16.67
N GLU A 33 -1.73 -11.88 17.16
CA GLU A 33 -3.08 -12.41 17.32
C GLU A 33 -3.80 -12.53 15.98
N ALA A 34 -3.55 -11.61 15.05
CA ALA A 34 -4.05 -11.70 13.68
C ALA A 34 -3.48 -12.94 12.98
N GLU A 35 -2.16 -13.12 13.00
CA GLU A 35 -1.47 -14.28 12.41
C GLU A 35 -1.99 -15.60 13.00
N THR A 36 -2.12 -15.67 14.33
CA THR A 36 -2.70 -16.84 15.00
C THR A 36 -4.10 -17.18 14.50
N ASN A 37 -4.96 -16.18 14.28
CA ASN A 37 -6.33 -16.42 13.84
C ASN A 37 -6.41 -16.71 12.33
N TYR A 38 -5.54 -16.15 11.49
CA TYR A 38 -5.43 -16.57 10.08
C TYR A 38 -5.01 -18.03 9.96
N LEU A 39 -3.98 -18.46 10.72
CA LEU A 39 -3.55 -19.86 10.75
C LEU A 39 -4.67 -20.80 11.22
N LYS A 40 -5.42 -20.41 12.25
CA LYS A 40 -6.61 -21.16 12.66
C LYS A 40 -7.65 -21.20 11.54
N ALA A 41 -7.94 -20.07 10.89
CA ALA A 41 -8.91 -20.03 9.80
C ALA A 41 -8.57 -21.05 8.71
N LEU A 42 -7.31 -21.13 8.29
CA LEU A 42 -6.84 -22.09 7.28
C LEU A 42 -7.06 -23.55 7.68
N GLN A 43 -7.08 -23.90 8.97
CA GLN A 43 -7.42 -25.25 9.44
C GLN A 43 -8.90 -25.59 9.25
N PHE A 44 -9.77 -24.58 9.17
CA PHE A 44 -11.20 -24.71 8.89
C PHE A 44 -11.54 -24.49 7.42
N TRP A 45 -10.54 -24.33 6.54
CA TRP A 45 -10.80 -24.21 5.12
C TRP A 45 -11.17 -25.58 4.55
N ASP A 46 -12.42 -25.71 4.14
CA ASP A 46 -13.00 -26.90 3.50
C ASP A 46 -13.62 -26.58 2.13
N GLN A 47 -13.37 -25.37 1.62
CA GLN A 47 -14.00 -24.87 0.41
C GLN A 47 -13.16 -25.12 -0.85
N ILE A 48 -13.78 -24.97 -2.03
CA ILE A 48 -13.10 -25.23 -3.31
C ILE A 48 -12.37 -23.98 -3.83
N SER A 49 -12.77 -22.78 -3.40
CA SER A 49 -12.23 -21.53 -3.96
C SER A 49 -10.78 -21.29 -3.54
N PRO A 50 -9.83 -21.23 -4.50
CA PRO A 50 -8.43 -20.90 -4.20
C PRO A 50 -8.25 -19.45 -3.76
N PHE A 51 -9.17 -18.55 -4.15
CA PHE A 51 -9.10 -17.13 -3.80
C PHE A 51 -9.15 -16.90 -2.29
N ALA A 52 -9.94 -17.68 -1.53
CA ALA A 52 -10.05 -17.49 -0.09
C ALA A 52 -8.71 -17.75 0.62
N VAL A 53 -7.99 -18.80 0.22
CA VAL A 53 -6.66 -19.13 0.77
C VAL A 53 -5.63 -18.12 0.28
N SER A 54 -5.65 -17.77 -1.01
CA SER A 54 -4.78 -16.75 -1.58
C SER A 54 -4.91 -15.41 -0.86
N TRP A 55 -6.14 -14.97 -0.59
CA TRP A 55 -6.42 -13.74 0.16
C TRP A 55 -5.90 -13.81 1.59
N VAL A 56 -6.06 -14.94 2.29
CA VAL A 56 -5.46 -15.11 3.64
C VAL A 56 -3.94 -15.04 3.58
N GLU A 57 -3.29 -15.68 2.60
CA GLU A 57 -1.84 -15.57 2.44
C GLU A 57 -1.41 -14.13 2.13
N PHE A 58 -2.13 -13.42 1.25
CA PHE A 58 -1.91 -12.00 1.00
C PHE A 58 -2.01 -11.18 2.30
N GLN A 59 -3.09 -11.32 3.07
CA GLN A 59 -3.26 -10.59 4.33
C GLN A 59 -2.19 -10.92 5.37
N ARG A 60 -1.63 -12.13 5.35
CA ARG A 60 -0.50 -12.49 6.21
C ARG A 60 0.79 -11.85 5.72
N GLY A 61 0.94 -11.57 4.43
CA GLY A 61 2.02 -10.72 3.91
C GLY A 61 1.92 -9.30 4.44
N GLU A 62 0.72 -8.70 4.37
CA GLU A 62 0.45 -7.34 4.88
C GLU A 62 0.82 -7.17 6.37
N LEU A 63 0.71 -8.22 7.18
CA LEU A 63 1.10 -8.18 8.59
C LEU A 63 2.60 -7.92 8.82
N HIS A 64 3.43 -8.19 7.82
CA HIS A 64 4.88 -8.24 7.93
C HIS A 64 5.61 -7.27 7.00
N VAL A 65 4.93 -6.62 6.06
CA VAL A 65 5.57 -5.81 5.00
C VAL A 65 6.51 -4.74 5.57
N ASP A 66 6.10 -4.03 6.61
CA ASP A 66 6.91 -2.95 7.22
C ASP A 66 8.10 -3.43 8.06
N ARG A 67 8.16 -4.71 8.46
CA ARG A 67 9.12 -5.19 9.49
C ARG A 67 9.97 -6.36 9.03
N GLU A 68 9.40 -7.21 8.19
CA GLU A 68 9.98 -8.46 7.73
C GLU A 68 9.63 -8.64 6.23
N PRO A 69 10.13 -7.79 5.32
CA PRO A 69 9.74 -7.79 3.91
C PRO A 69 10.03 -9.14 3.22
N ALA A 70 11.11 -9.82 3.58
CA ALA A 70 11.39 -11.18 3.09
C ALA A 70 10.30 -12.20 3.49
N ARG A 71 9.72 -12.05 4.68
CA ARG A 71 8.59 -12.86 5.13
C ARG A 71 7.35 -12.49 4.33
N ALA A 72 7.06 -11.20 4.18
CA ALA A 72 5.94 -10.72 3.37
C ALA A 72 5.99 -11.26 1.93
N ALA A 73 7.14 -11.17 1.26
CA ALA A 73 7.37 -11.74 -0.06
C ALA A 73 7.06 -13.25 -0.13
N ALA A 74 7.46 -14.03 0.89
CA ALA A 74 7.13 -15.45 0.94
C ALA A 74 5.61 -15.71 1.04
N HIS A 75 4.87 -14.86 1.76
CA HIS A 75 3.42 -14.93 1.84
C HIS A 75 2.74 -14.54 0.52
N TYR A 76 3.17 -13.46 -0.12
CA TYR A 76 2.62 -13.05 -1.42
C TYR A 76 2.90 -14.09 -2.52
N ARG A 77 4.09 -14.69 -2.53
CA ARG A 77 4.42 -15.79 -3.45
C ARG A 77 3.46 -16.98 -3.26
N ARG A 78 3.15 -17.36 -2.02
CA ARG A 78 2.11 -18.38 -1.74
C ARG A 78 0.72 -17.93 -2.20
N ALA A 79 0.37 -16.65 -2.04
CA ALA A 79 -0.90 -16.13 -2.54
C ALA A 79 -1.02 -16.31 -4.07
N LEU A 80 0.08 -16.08 -4.81
CA LEU A 80 0.16 -16.29 -6.26
C LEU A 80 0.20 -17.77 -6.66
N ASP A 81 0.77 -18.66 -5.84
CA ASP A 81 0.71 -20.11 -6.06
C ASP A 81 -0.75 -20.61 -6.10
N TYR A 82 -1.61 -20.04 -5.24
CA TYR A 82 -3.05 -20.35 -5.24
C TYR A 82 -3.81 -19.59 -6.34
N MET A 83 -3.49 -18.31 -6.57
CA MET A 83 -4.16 -17.45 -7.53
C MET A 83 -3.15 -16.67 -8.38
N PRO A 84 -2.66 -17.24 -9.49
CA PRO A 84 -1.65 -16.57 -10.33
C PRO A 84 -2.12 -15.25 -10.96
N ALA A 85 -3.43 -15.02 -11.07
CA ALA A 85 -4.00 -13.79 -11.60
C ALA A 85 -4.32 -12.74 -10.52
N TYR A 86 -3.85 -12.92 -9.27
CA TYR A 86 -4.09 -11.93 -8.22
C TYR A 86 -3.11 -10.75 -8.37
N ILE A 87 -3.53 -9.74 -9.15
CA ILE A 87 -2.70 -8.59 -9.52
C ILE A 87 -2.15 -7.86 -8.29
N THR A 88 -3.00 -7.53 -7.30
CA THR A 88 -2.57 -6.88 -6.06
C THR A 88 -1.47 -7.65 -5.34
N ALA A 89 -1.60 -8.97 -5.17
CA ALA A 89 -0.54 -9.76 -4.55
C ALA A 89 0.76 -9.79 -5.36
N ARG A 90 0.68 -9.64 -6.69
CA ARG A 90 1.86 -9.54 -7.56
C ARG A 90 2.57 -8.20 -7.40
N VAL A 91 1.82 -7.10 -7.30
CA VAL A 91 2.36 -5.75 -7.04
C VAL A 91 3.07 -5.72 -5.69
N HIS A 92 2.39 -6.13 -4.61
CA HIS A 92 2.98 -6.17 -3.28
C HIS A 92 4.17 -7.14 -3.16
N LEU A 93 4.19 -8.24 -3.93
CA LEU A 93 5.39 -9.09 -4.03
C LEU A 93 6.54 -8.32 -4.67
N ALA A 94 6.30 -7.59 -5.75
CA ALA A 94 7.34 -6.80 -6.42
C ALA A 94 7.90 -5.71 -5.49
N GLU A 95 7.06 -5.00 -4.74
CA GLU A 95 7.50 -4.02 -3.73
C GLU A 95 8.34 -4.68 -2.63
N ALA A 96 7.86 -5.79 -2.06
CA ALA A 96 8.61 -6.51 -1.03
C ALA A 96 9.94 -7.08 -1.55
N LEU A 97 10.05 -7.38 -2.85
CA LEU A 97 11.29 -7.79 -3.51
C LEU A 97 12.29 -6.62 -3.62
N VAL A 98 11.81 -5.41 -3.92
CA VAL A 98 12.65 -4.21 -3.93
C VAL A 98 13.23 -3.95 -2.53
N GLU A 99 12.41 -4.06 -1.48
CA GLU A 99 12.84 -3.88 -0.08
C GLU A 99 13.89 -4.89 0.40
N ILE A 100 14.07 -6.01 -0.32
CA ILE A 100 15.09 -7.03 -0.02
C ILE A 100 16.20 -7.07 -1.07
N ASP A 101 16.41 -5.98 -1.81
CA ASP A 101 17.44 -5.81 -2.84
C ASP A 101 17.31 -6.77 -4.04
N GLU A 102 16.11 -7.29 -4.32
CA GLU A 102 15.80 -8.19 -5.45
C GLU A 102 15.09 -7.43 -6.60
N LEU A 103 15.59 -6.25 -6.96
CA LEU A 103 15.00 -5.33 -7.95
C LEU A 103 14.77 -5.97 -9.34
N ASP A 104 15.71 -6.78 -9.83
CA ASP A 104 15.58 -7.45 -11.12
C ASP A 104 14.42 -8.45 -11.15
N GLU A 105 14.17 -9.17 -10.04
CA GLU A 105 13.02 -10.08 -9.93
C GLU A 105 11.70 -9.30 -9.86
N ALA A 106 11.68 -8.18 -9.13
CA ALA A 106 10.53 -7.29 -9.06
C ALA A 106 10.14 -6.75 -10.45
N ILE A 107 11.12 -6.29 -11.24
CA ILE A 107 10.91 -5.81 -12.61
C ILE A 107 10.37 -6.95 -13.49
N ALA A 108 11.03 -8.11 -13.51
CA ALA A 108 10.59 -9.24 -14.33
C ALA A 108 9.16 -9.71 -13.99
N LEU A 109 8.80 -9.64 -12.71
CA LEU A 109 7.47 -10.00 -12.23
C LEU A 109 6.37 -9.09 -12.79
N LEU A 110 6.61 -7.77 -12.85
CA LEU A 110 5.65 -6.80 -13.38
C LEU A 110 5.69 -6.70 -14.91
N GLU A 111 6.87 -6.80 -15.54
CA GLU A 111 7.03 -6.84 -17.00
C GLU A 111 6.15 -7.94 -17.63
N ALA A 112 5.97 -9.07 -16.93
CA ALA A 112 5.17 -10.19 -17.41
C ALA A 112 3.67 -9.89 -17.59
N ILE A 113 3.15 -8.82 -17.00
CA ILE A 113 1.73 -8.43 -17.08
C ILE A 113 1.51 -6.96 -17.49
N ALA A 114 2.59 -6.21 -17.70
CA ALA A 114 2.56 -4.79 -18.04
C ALA A 114 1.84 -4.56 -19.37
N GLY A 115 0.93 -3.59 -19.40
CA GLY A 115 0.08 -3.29 -20.56
C GLY A 115 -1.01 -4.32 -20.90
N GLU A 116 -1.03 -5.48 -20.23
CA GLU A 116 -2.15 -6.43 -20.29
C GLU A 116 -3.14 -6.21 -19.13
N SER A 117 -2.64 -5.73 -17.99
CA SER A 117 -3.45 -5.37 -16.83
C SER A 117 -4.32 -4.14 -17.11
N GLU A 118 -5.59 -4.17 -16.67
CA GLU A 118 -6.45 -2.98 -16.62
C GLU A 118 -6.13 -2.09 -15.41
N ASP A 119 -5.29 -2.57 -14.49
CA ASP A 119 -4.84 -1.85 -13.31
C ASP A 119 -3.58 -1.01 -13.65
N PRO A 120 -3.68 0.34 -13.67
CA PRO A 120 -2.55 1.21 -13.97
C PRO A 120 -1.42 1.15 -12.94
N GLU A 121 -1.68 0.63 -11.74
CA GLU A 121 -0.66 0.50 -10.69
C GLU A 121 0.50 -0.42 -11.14
N VAL A 122 0.21 -1.45 -11.93
CA VAL A 122 1.22 -2.36 -12.48
C VAL A 122 2.27 -1.59 -13.30
N ASP A 123 1.80 -0.76 -14.22
CA ASP A 123 2.69 0.05 -15.07
C ASP A 123 3.37 1.15 -14.27
N SER A 124 2.66 1.74 -13.30
CA SER A 124 3.20 2.75 -12.39
C SER A 124 4.43 2.24 -11.63
N ARG A 125 4.28 1.08 -10.97
CA ARG A 125 5.36 0.44 -10.19
C ARG A 125 6.48 -0.08 -11.08
N LEU A 126 6.15 -0.64 -12.25
CA LEU A 126 7.18 -1.05 -13.19
C LEU A 126 8.03 0.14 -13.67
N ALA A 127 7.40 1.26 -14.02
CA ALA A 127 8.13 2.47 -14.41
C ALA A 127 9.02 2.98 -13.27
N GLU A 128 8.53 2.97 -12.03
CA GLU A 128 9.30 3.35 -10.83
C GLU A 128 10.54 2.46 -10.66
N PHE A 129 10.39 1.13 -10.75
CA PHE A 129 11.49 0.19 -10.61
C PHE A 129 12.50 0.28 -11.76
N LEU A 130 12.04 0.55 -12.98
CA LEU A 130 12.93 0.81 -14.13
C LEU A 130 13.74 2.09 -13.94
N VAL A 131 13.14 3.16 -13.42
CA VAL A 131 13.86 4.39 -13.04
C VAL A 131 14.90 4.10 -11.97
N ALA A 132 14.55 3.34 -10.93
CA ALA A 132 15.48 2.94 -9.87
C ALA A 132 16.67 2.11 -10.40
N ALA A 133 16.43 1.30 -11.44
CA ALA A 133 17.48 0.55 -12.15
C ALA A 133 18.29 1.40 -13.17
N GLY A 134 17.98 2.69 -13.32
CA GLY A 134 18.61 3.58 -14.31
C GLY A 134 18.17 3.35 -15.76
N ARG A 135 17.12 2.54 -15.99
CA ARG A 135 16.55 2.17 -17.30
C ARG A 135 15.51 3.21 -17.75
N HIS A 136 15.88 4.49 -17.74
CA HIS A 136 14.95 5.61 -18.00
C HIS A 136 14.27 5.55 -19.38
N GLU A 137 14.99 5.16 -20.43
CA GLU A 137 14.43 5.07 -21.78
C GLU A 137 13.33 4.00 -21.89
N GLU A 138 13.41 2.94 -21.08
CA GLU A 138 12.41 1.87 -21.03
C GLU A 138 11.22 2.26 -20.13
N ALA A 139 11.48 3.00 -19.06
CA ALA A 139 10.46 3.47 -18.13
C ALA A 139 9.46 4.44 -18.77
N GLU A 140 9.91 5.35 -19.63
CA GLU A 140 9.10 6.44 -20.17
C GLU A 140 7.79 5.99 -20.87
N PRO A 141 7.79 5.08 -21.86
CA PRO A 141 6.55 4.63 -22.49
C PRO A 141 5.60 3.88 -21.52
N ILE A 142 6.14 3.29 -20.46
CA ILE A 142 5.37 2.58 -19.43
C ILE A 142 4.75 3.60 -18.47
N ARG A 143 5.51 4.62 -18.07
CA ARG A 143 5.03 5.77 -17.28
C ARG A 143 3.86 6.47 -17.97
N GLU A 144 3.97 6.75 -19.27
CA GLU A 144 2.87 7.36 -20.04
C GLU A 144 1.62 6.46 -20.09
N ARG A 145 1.78 5.13 -20.05
CA ARG A 145 0.65 4.19 -20.02
C ARG A 145 -0.04 4.19 -18.67
N ALA A 146 0.74 4.20 -17.58
CA ALA A 146 0.22 4.36 -16.21
C ALA A 146 -0.57 5.67 -16.08
N GLU A 147 0.00 6.79 -16.55
CA GLU A 147 -0.65 8.10 -16.51
C GLU A 147 -2.00 8.10 -17.24
N ARG A 148 -2.06 7.54 -18.46
CA ARG A 148 -3.32 7.40 -19.20
C ARG A 148 -4.33 6.54 -18.46
N GLY A 149 -3.92 5.41 -17.91
CA GLY A 149 -4.80 4.51 -17.16
C GLY A 149 -5.37 5.17 -15.91
N TYR A 150 -4.54 5.88 -15.14
CA TYR A 150 -5.00 6.67 -13.99
C TYR A 150 -5.94 7.80 -14.39
N ALA A 151 -5.67 8.51 -15.49
CA ALA A 151 -6.57 9.54 -15.99
C ALA A 151 -7.96 8.98 -16.36
N GLU A 152 -8.02 7.81 -17.01
CA GLU A 152 -9.27 7.12 -17.31
C GLU A 152 -10.00 6.67 -16.05
N LEU A 153 -9.27 6.12 -15.08
CA LEU A 153 -9.82 5.65 -13.81
C LEU A 153 -10.40 6.82 -13.00
N LEU A 154 -9.67 7.92 -12.88
CA LEU A 154 -10.10 9.13 -12.19
C LEU A 154 -11.33 9.76 -12.84
N ALA A 155 -11.44 9.71 -14.17
CA ALA A 155 -12.62 10.22 -14.88
C ALA A 155 -13.89 9.40 -14.57
N ARG A 156 -13.76 8.09 -14.33
CA ARG A 156 -14.90 7.20 -13.99
C ARG A 156 -15.18 7.17 -12.50
N HIS A 157 -14.14 7.23 -11.67
CA HIS A 157 -14.18 7.04 -10.23
C HIS A 157 -13.39 8.15 -9.52
N PRO A 158 -13.94 9.36 -9.38
CA PRO A 158 -13.16 10.55 -9.02
C PRO A 158 -12.53 10.54 -7.63
N LEU A 159 -12.92 9.62 -6.74
CA LEU A 159 -12.40 9.51 -5.38
C LEU A 159 -11.68 8.19 -5.13
N ALA A 160 -11.67 7.29 -6.11
CA ALA A 160 -10.99 6.01 -5.98
C ALA A 160 -9.53 6.18 -6.38
N PHE A 161 -8.64 5.46 -5.69
CA PHE A 161 -7.21 5.38 -6.01
C PHE A 161 -6.46 6.72 -5.94
N LEU A 162 -6.99 7.73 -5.23
CA LEU A 162 -6.33 9.03 -5.11
C LEU A 162 -4.97 8.93 -4.39
N ASP A 163 -4.83 7.97 -3.49
CA ASP A 163 -3.57 7.55 -2.89
C ASP A 163 -2.58 7.03 -3.94
N HIS A 164 -2.94 5.98 -4.70
CA HIS A 164 -2.06 5.41 -5.72
C HIS A 164 -1.68 6.42 -6.82
N ILE A 165 -2.60 7.31 -7.20
CA ILE A 165 -2.32 8.37 -8.17
C ILE A 165 -1.34 9.40 -7.57
N ALA A 166 -1.48 9.76 -6.28
CA ALA A 166 -0.53 10.66 -5.62
C ALA A 166 0.86 10.02 -5.52
N GLU A 167 0.94 8.74 -5.15
CA GLU A 167 2.20 7.98 -5.11
C GLU A 167 2.85 7.90 -6.50
N PHE A 168 2.07 7.65 -7.56
CA PHE A 168 2.57 7.70 -8.93
C PHE A 168 3.24 9.04 -9.24
N TRP A 169 2.60 10.16 -8.92
CA TRP A 169 3.16 11.49 -9.19
C TRP A 169 4.36 11.83 -8.30
N LEU A 170 4.48 11.25 -7.10
CA LEU A 170 5.68 11.35 -6.26
C LEU A 170 6.85 10.52 -6.79
N GLY A 171 6.54 9.35 -7.34
CA GLY A 171 7.51 8.42 -7.89
C GLY A 171 7.73 8.65 -9.38
N SER A 172 7.30 7.67 -10.19
CA SER A 172 7.65 7.63 -11.61
C SER A 172 7.05 8.77 -12.44
N GLY A 173 5.95 9.39 -12.01
CA GLY A 173 5.32 10.53 -12.67
C GLY A 173 6.07 11.86 -12.52
N ASP A 174 6.94 12.00 -11.52
CA ASP A 174 7.81 13.15 -11.25
C ASP A 174 7.11 14.53 -11.35
N ASP A 175 5.90 14.63 -10.79
CA ASP A 175 5.16 15.90 -10.68
C ASP A 175 4.65 16.09 -9.24
N PRO A 176 5.48 16.65 -8.35
CA PRO A 176 5.08 16.88 -6.96
C PRO A 176 3.81 17.72 -6.81
N GLN A 177 3.54 18.64 -7.74
CA GLN A 177 2.36 19.49 -7.67
C GLN A 177 1.08 18.69 -7.93
N GLN A 178 1.10 17.76 -8.89
CA GLN A 178 -0.01 16.82 -9.10
C GLN A 178 -0.12 15.85 -7.93
N ALA A 179 0.99 15.35 -7.39
CA ALA A 179 0.98 14.52 -6.19
C ALA A 179 0.24 15.21 -5.04
N TRP A 180 0.54 16.48 -4.76
CA TRP A 180 -0.14 17.26 -3.72
C TRP A 180 -1.64 17.36 -3.97
N VAL A 181 -2.05 17.71 -5.20
CA VAL A 181 -3.49 17.84 -5.55
C VAL A 181 -4.25 16.53 -5.26
N MET A 182 -3.64 15.39 -5.58
CA MET A 182 -4.27 14.09 -5.36
C MET A 182 -4.25 13.69 -3.88
N ALA A 183 -3.13 13.90 -3.18
CA ALA A 183 -2.99 13.60 -1.77
C ALA A 183 -3.91 14.46 -0.88
N GLU A 184 -4.03 15.76 -1.18
CA GLU A 184 -4.96 16.66 -0.49
C GLU A 184 -6.41 16.18 -0.65
N ARG A 185 -6.79 15.83 -1.89
CA ARG A 185 -8.12 15.30 -2.18
C ARG A 185 -8.36 13.95 -1.50
N ASN A 186 -7.35 13.08 -1.46
CA ASN A 186 -7.41 11.79 -0.77
C ASN A 186 -7.67 11.99 0.73
N LEU A 187 -6.90 12.88 1.35
CA LEU A 187 -6.99 13.21 2.76
C LEU A 187 -8.34 13.84 3.13
N ALA A 188 -8.89 14.69 2.26
CA ALA A 188 -10.23 15.25 2.42
C ALA A 188 -11.33 14.18 2.28
N ASN A 189 -11.13 13.17 1.43
CA ASN A 189 -12.03 12.04 1.26
C ASN A 189 -11.97 11.06 2.45
N ALA A 190 -10.76 10.76 2.95
CA ALA A 190 -10.51 9.83 4.03
C ALA A 190 -9.39 10.33 4.96
N ALA A 191 -9.77 10.87 6.12
CA ALA A 191 -8.85 11.43 7.13
C ALA A 191 -8.10 10.36 7.97
N SER A 192 -7.52 9.38 7.29
CA SER A 192 -6.72 8.30 7.87
C SER A 192 -5.27 8.73 8.14
N ASP A 193 -4.54 7.91 8.89
CA ASP A 193 -3.12 8.17 9.18
C ASP A 193 -2.24 7.99 7.93
N PRO A 194 -2.43 6.95 7.08
CA PRO A 194 -1.72 6.85 5.79
C PRO A 194 -2.01 8.03 4.85
N ALA A 195 -3.27 8.45 4.72
CA ALA A 195 -3.61 9.60 3.87
C ALA A 195 -2.97 10.90 4.38
N LEU A 196 -2.77 11.04 5.69
CA LEU A 196 -2.08 12.18 6.28
C LEU A 196 -0.58 12.12 6.00
N ALA A 197 0.05 10.95 6.11
CA ALA A 197 1.46 10.75 5.79
C ALA A 197 1.74 11.10 4.32
N LEU A 198 0.97 10.54 3.40
CA LEU A 198 1.08 10.81 1.96
C LEU A 198 0.90 12.29 1.62
N ALA A 199 -0.02 12.98 2.30
CA ALA A 199 -0.20 14.41 2.11
C ALA A 199 0.98 15.26 2.65
N ILE A 200 1.63 14.82 3.74
CA ILE A 200 2.85 15.49 4.25
C ILE A 200 3.99 15.34 3.25
N GLU A 201 4.22 14.13 2.74
CA GLU A 201 5.25 13.85 1.73
C GLU A 201 5.01 14.68 0.47
N ALA A 202 3.78 14.68 -0.04
CA ALA A 202 3.43 15.44 -1.23
C ALA A 202 3.52 16.97 -1.02
N ALA A 203 3.08 17.47 0.14
CA ALA A 203 3.22 18.88 0.50
C ALA A 203 4.70 19.29 0.58
N ALA A 204 5.55 18.46 1.18
CA ALA A 204 6.98 18.72 1.30
C ALA A 204 7.66 18.73 -0.08
N ALA A 205 7.41 17.71 -0.91
CA ALA A 205 7.95 17.62 -2.27
C ALA A 205 7.53 18.81 -3.14
N ALA A 206 6.26 19.23 -3.04
CA ALA A 206 5.71 20.35 -3.79
C ALA A 206 5.93 21.73 -3.13
N LYS A 207 6.58 21.78 -1.97
CA LYS A 207 6.85 23.00 -1.19
C LYS A 207 5.58 23.80 -0.88
N GLN A 208 4.52 23.11 -0.49
CA GLN A 208 3.25 23.71 -0.17
C GLN A 208 3.27 24.39 1.21
N PRO A 209 2.60 25.56 1.36
CA PRO A 209 2.51 26.25 2.65
C PRO A 209 1.75 25.42 3.71
N GLU A 210 0.90 24.49 3.31
CA GLU A 210 0.11 23.62 4.18
C GLU A 210 0.97 22.59 4.96
N LEU A 211 2.23 22.36 4.56
CA LEU A 211 3.12 21.37 5.18
C LEU A 211 3.13 21.49 6.72
N CYS A 212 3.30 22.71 7.24
CA CYS A 212 3.42 22.93 8.67
C CYS A 212 2.13 22.67 9.43
N GLU A 213 0.98 22.98 8.83
CA GLU A 213 -0.32 22.62 9.42
C GLU A 213 -0.49 21.10 9.47
N LEU A 214 -0.11 20.39 8.40
CA LEU A 214 -0.22 18.92 8.33
C LEU A 214 0.69 18.25 9.37
N LEU A 215 1.93 18.71 9.52
CA LEU A 215 2.86 18.23 10.54
C LEU A 215 2.28 18.43 11.95
N GLN A 216 1.77 19.64 12.26
CA GLN A 216 1.12 19.90 13.55
C GLN A 216 -0.08 18.99 13.78
N ARG A 217 -0.88 18.72 12.75
CA ARG A 217 -2.05 17.84 12.82
C ARG A 217 -1.68 16.37 13.05
N SER A 218 -0.47 15.97 12.66
CA SER A 218 0.05 14.62 12.84
C SER A 218 0.62 14.34 14.24
N GLU A 219 1.03 15.39 14.97
CA GLU A 219 1.70 15.27 16.29
C GLU A 219 0.98 14.35 17.29
N PRO A 220 -0.37 14.43 17.45
CA PRO A 220 -1.09 13.54 18.39
C PRO A 220 -1.14 12.08 17.93
N ARG A 221 -0.78 11.79 16.68
CA ARG A 221 -0.90 10.49 16.02
C ARG A 221 0.45 9.77 15.82
N ARG A 222 1.58 10.46 15.95
CA ARG A 222 2.95 9.92 15.79
C ARG A 222 3.20 8.58 16.49
N ARG A 223 2.69 8.44 17.72
CA ARG A 223 2.87 7.20 18.52
C ARG A 223 2.07 5.99 18.00
N ARG A 224 1.13 6.20 17.09
CA ARG A 224 0.23 5.15 16.56
C ARG A 224 0.68 4.64 15.20
N PHE A 225 1.40 5.45 14.44
CA PHE A 225 1.80 5.14 13.07
C PHE A 225 3.21 5.68 12.84
N VAL A 226 4.16 4.76 12.65
CA VAL A 226 5.61 5.03 12.69
C VAL A 226 6.05 6.03 11.63
N GLN A 227 5.53 5.91 10.41
CA GLN A 227 5.88 6.81 9.30
C GLN A 227 5.56 8.28 9.62
N LEU A 228 4.48 8.58 10.36
CA LEU A 228 4.21 9.96 10.78
C LEU A 228 5.24 10.48 11.80
N ASP A 229 5.86 9.61 12.59
CA ASP A 229 6.93 10.01 13.50
C ASP A 229 8.17 10.44 12.72
N GLU A 230 8.56 9.63 11.73
CA GLU A 230 9.71 9.85 10.85
C GLU A 230 9.54 11.14 10.02
N LEU A 231 8.37 11.32 9.40
CA LEU A 231 8.07 12.52 8.60
C LEU A 231 8.11 13.81 9.44
N VAL A 232 7.66 13.76 10.69
CA VAL A 232 7.77 14.92 11.58
C VAL A 232 9.22 15.21 11.93
N GLU A 233 10.01 14.18 12.25
CA GLU A 233 11.43 14.37 12.52
C GLU A 233 12.18 14.98 11.33
N GLU A 234 11.83 14.55 10.12
CA GLU A 234 12.42 15.01 8.87
C GLU A 234 12.06 16.45 8.53
N PHE A 235 10.78 16.83 8.60
CA PHE A 235 10.30 18.10 8.02
C PHE A 235 10.03 19.21 9.05
N GLN A 236 9.98 18.93 10.35
CA GLN A 236 9.68 19.94 11.39
C GLN A 236 10.58 21.19 11.34
N ALA A 237 11.85 21.03 10.94
CA ALA A 237 12.80 22.14 10.88
C ALA A 237 12.39 23.21 9.84
N GLN A 238 11.78 22.79 8.73
CA GLN A 238 11.31 23.69 7.67
C GLN A 238 10.22 24.64 8.14
N CYS A 239 9.48 24.25 9.19
CA CYS A 239 8.41 25.06 9.77
C CYS A 239 8.90 26.08 10.80
N LEU A 240 10.01 25.80 11.47
CA LEU A 240 10.59 26.71 12.45
C LEU A 240 11.30 27.91 11.80
N GLU A 241 11.79 27.75 10.56
CA GLU A 241 12.45 28.81 9.79
C GLU A 241 11.46 29.78 9.11
N ALA A 242 10.20 29.35 8.90
CA ALA A 242 9.16 30.17 8.28
C ALA A 242 8.51 31.19 9.24
N GLU A 243 8.74 31.06 10.55
CA GLU A 243 8.19 31.94 11.61
C GLU A 243 9.16 33.06 12.07
N THR A 244 10.38 33.14 11.50
CA THR A 244 11.41 34.16 11.82
C THR A 244 11.66 35.13 10.68
#